data_AF-A0A849S7R2-F1
#
_entry.id   AF-A0A849S7R2-F1
#
_cell.length_a   1.000
_cell.length_b   1.000
_cell.length_c   1.000
_cell.angle_alpha   90.00
_cell.angle_beta   90.00
_cell.angle_gamma   90.00
#
_symmetry.space_group_name_H-M   'P 1'
#
loop_
_entity.id
_entity.type
_entity.pdbx_description
1 polymer ?
#
loop_
_entity_poly.entity_id
_entity_poly.type
_entity_poly.pdbx_seq_one_letter_code
_entity_poly.pdbx_strand_id
1 'polypeptide(L)'
;MLEKKFTALQLAIINDQAALYTCACPVHISLQITNLRKLFDYQNMCIETETPGENSVELQVHQRIAEVTRQAHQLMEQCLDEVLVLEGWDRSKLEMPTNSTRKRIENH
;
A
#
# COMPACT_ATOMS: atom_id res chain seq x y z
N MET A 1 -11.35 -5.29 9.96
CA MET A 1 -9.91 -4.98 9.91
C MET A 1 -9.35 -5.25 8.52
N LEU A 2 -8.32 -4.52 8.09
CA LEU A 2 -7.60 -4.82 6.85
C LEU A 2 -6.65 -6.00 7.06
N GLU A 3 -6.69 -6.96 6.13
CA GLU A 3 -5.61 -7.94 5.96
C GLU A 3 -4.40 -7.23 5.34
N LYS A 4 -3.20 -7.40 5.89
CA LYS A 4 -2.00 -6.67 5.46
C LYS A 4 -0.93 -7.66 5.04
N LYS A 5 -0.66 -7.77 3.73
CA LYS A 5 0.43 -8.57 3.16
C LYS A 5 1.80 -7.98 3.45
N PHE A 6 1.90 -6.65 3.51
CA PHE A 6 3.13 -5.93 3.85
C PHE A 6 2.95 -5.11 5.13
N THR A 7 3.82 -5.24 6.12
CA THR A 7 3.79 -4.36 7.28
C THR A 7 4.19 -2.92 6.90
N ALA A 8 3.90 -1.94 7.76
CA ALA A 8 4.36 -0.57 7.55
C ALA A 8 5.90 -0.49 7.46
N LEU A 9 6.61 -1.30 8.26
CA LEU A 9 8.06 -1.42 8.21
C LEU A 9 8.55 -2.00 6.87
N GLN A 10 7.90 -3.05 6.36
CA GLN A 10 8.26 -3.63 5.06
C GLN A 10 8.05 -2.64 3.91
N LEU A 11 6.96 -1.86 3.95
CA LEU A 11 6.72 -0.81 2.96
C LEU A 11 7.79 0.29 3.02
N ALA A 12 8.25 0.67 4.22
CA ALA A 12 9.35 1.61 4.37
C ALA A 12 10.67 1.07 3.80
N ILE A 13 11.03 -0.18 4.12
CA ILE A 13 12.23 -0.83 3.58
C ILE A 13 12.19 -0.90 2.04
N ILE A 14 11.05 -1.28 1.46
CA ILE A 14 10.86 -1.31 0.00
C ILE A 14 11.06 0.09 -0.60
N ASN A 15 10.56 1.13 0.07
CA ASN A 15 10.71 2.51 -0.41
C ASN A 15 12.17 2.95 -0.40
N ASP A 16 12.89 2.70 0.69
CA ASP A 16 14.29 3.06 0.86
C ASP A 16 15.16 2.34 -0.18
N GLN A 17 14.90 1.05 -0.42
CA GLN A 17 15.61 0.27 -1.44
C GLN A 17 15.28 0.73 -2.86
N ALA A 18 14.02 0.98 -3.19
CA ALA A 18 13.59 1.42 -4.52
C ALA A 18 14.11 2.82 -4.85
N ALA A 19 14.29 3.70 -3.86
CA ALA A 19 14.83 5.04 -4.04
C ALA A 19 16.28 5.07 -4.56
N LEU A 20 17.02 3.96 -4.46
CA LEU A 20 18.38 3.83 -5.00
C LEU A 20 18.42 3.64 -6.52
N TYR A 21 17.26 3.51 -7.18
CA TYR A 21 17.16 3.14 -8.59
C TYR A 21 16.29 4.11 -9.39
N THR A 22 16.52 4.18 -10.70
CA THR A 22 15.91 5.21 -11.56
C THR A 22 14.39 5.09 -11.73
N CYS A 23 13.76 3.93 -11.47
CA CYS A 23 12.30 3.87 -11.32
C CYS A 23 11.90 3.72 -9.86
N ALA A 24 11.14 4.69 -9.37
CA ALA A 24 10.46 4.65 -8.07
C ALA A 24 9.11 3.90 -8.11
N CYS A 25 8.93 2.97 -9.06
CA CYS A 25 7.67 2.27 -9.30
C CYS A 25 7.12 1.58 -8.01
N PRO A 26 7.93 0.84 -7.21
CA PRO A 26 7.47 0.27 -5.93
C PRO A 26 7.10 1.34 -4.89
N VAL A 27 7.78 2.49 -4.89
CA VAL A 27 7.50 3.61 -3.98
C VAL A 27 6.11 4.17 -4.21
N HIS A 28 5.73 4.36 -5.48
CA HIS A 28 4.41 4.88 -5.83
C HIS A 28 3.29 3.94 -5.39
N ILE A 29 3.47 2.63 -5.57
CA ILE A 29 2.51 1.61 -5.13
C ILE A 29 2.40 1.59 -3.59
N SER A 30 3.53 1.59 -2.89
CA SER A 30 3.62 1.64 -1.42
C SER A 30 2.91 2.87 -0.83
N LEU A 31 3.05 4.02 -1.49
CA LEU A 31 2.33 5.24 -1.11
C LEU A 31 0.81 5.07 -1.23
N GLN A 32 0.31 4.45 -2.31
CA GLN A 32 -1.12 4.18 -2.46
C GLN A 32 -1.64 3.21 -1.39
N ILE A 33 -0.89 2.14 -1.09
CA ILE A 33 -1.24 1.21 0.01
C ILE A 33 -1.36 1.98 1.34
N THR A 34 -0.42 2.88 1.61
CA THR A 34 -0.42 3.69 2.84
C THR A 34 -1.62 4.63 2.89
N ASN A 35 -1.96 5.28 1.77
CA ASN A 35 -3.11 6.18 1.69
C ASN A 35 -4.45 5.44 1.84
N LEU A 36 -4.57 4.25 1.25
CA LEU A 36 -5.77 3.41 1.38
C LEU A 36 -5.98 2.96 2.84
N ARG A 37 -4.91 2.63 3.56
CA ARG A 37 -4.98 2.32 5.00
C ARG A 37 -5.52 3.50 5.80
N LYS A 38 -4.97 4.71 5.59
CA LYS A 38 -5.44 5.93 6.24
C LYS A 38 -6.90 6.23 5.93
N LEU A 39 -7.31 6.06 4.67
CA LEU A 39 -8.70 6.26 4.27
C LEU A 39 -9.62 5.26 4.98
N PHE A 40 -9.26 3.98 5.01
CA PHE A 40 -10.05 2.95 5.69
C PHE A 40 -10.18 3.23 7.19
N ASP A 41 -9.07 3.58 7.85
CA ASP A 41 -9.06 3.91 9.28
C ASP A 41 -9.94 5.12 9.57
N TYR A 42 -9.88 6.16 8.72
CA TYR A 42 -10.76 7.33 8.82
C TYR A 42 -12.24 6.97 8.69
N GLN A 43 -12.62 6.15 7.70
CA GLN A 43 -14.03 5.74 7.55
C GLN A 43 -14.54 4.95 8.74
N ASN A 44 -13.75 4.01 9.29
CA ASN A 44 -14.18 3.26 10.48
C ASN A 44 -14.28 4.13 11.71
N MET A 45 -13.35 5.08 11.88
CA MET A 45 -13.44 6.07 12.96
C MET A 45 -14.77 6.82 12.87
N CYS A 46 -15.15 7.35 11.69
CA CYS A 46 -16.44 8.02 11.51
C CYS A 46 -17.62 7.09 11.88
N ILE A 47 -17.63 5.85 11.39
CA ILE A 47 -18.67 4.86 11.68
C ILE A 47 -18.79 4.56 13.18
N GLU A 48 -17.68 4.54 13.92
CA GLU A 48 -17.64 4.26 15.35
C GLU A 48 -18.00 5.47 16.21
N THR A 49 -17.61 6.68 15.79
CA THR A 49 -17.76 7.90 16.59
C THR A 49 -19.05 8.65 16.35
N GLU A 50 -19.58 8.58 15.13
CA GLU A 50 -20.85 9.22 14.82
C GLU A 50 -21.97 8.26 15.26
N THR A 51 -23.06 8.82 15.80
CA THR A 51 -24.30 8.07 16.04
C THR A 51 -25.33 8.40 14.94
N PRO A 52 -25.09 8.07 13.66
CA PRO A 52 -26.15 8.10 12.69
C PRO A 52 -27.20 7.07 13.10
N GLY A 53 -28.48 7.40 12.90
CA GLY A 53 -29.53 6.39 13.03
C GLY A 53 -29.20 5.18 12.16
N GLU A 54 -29.50 3.97 12.65
CA GLU A 54 -29.35 2.75 11.85
C GLU A 54 -30.00 2.96 10.47
N ASN A 55 -29.24 2.72 9.40
CA ASN A 55 -29.61 2.94 8.00
C ASN A 55 -29.62 4.40 7.47
N SER A 56 -28.98 5.36 8.15
CA SER A 56 -28.80 6.70 7.57
C SER A 56 -27.98 6.64 6.27
N VAL A 57 -28.24 7.60 5.37
CA VAL A 57 -27.45 7.75 4.12
C VAL A 57 -25.98 8.03 4.43
N GLU A 58 -25.71 8.81 5.48
CA GLU A 58 -24.36 9.12 5.96
C GLU A 58 -23.59 7.83 6.34
N LEU A 59 -24.20 6.94 7.12
CA LEU A 59 -23.60 5.65 7.47
C LEU A 59 -23.33 4.80 6.22
N GLN A 60 -24.28 4.76 5.29
CA GLN A 60 -24.13 4.00 4.03
C GLN A 60 -22.97 4.53 3.17
N VAL A 61 -22.73 5.85 3.14
CA VAL A 61 -21.59 6.46 2.44
C VAL A 61 -20.28 5.97 3.04
N HIS A 62 -20.11 6.05 4.36
CA HIS A 62 -18.88 5.60 5.03
C HIS A 62 -18.63 4.11 4.84
N GLN A 63 -19.67 3.27 4.98
CA GLN A 63 -19.58 1.83 4.76
C GLN A 63 -19.16 1.51 3.31
N ARG A 64 -19.74 2.21 2.33
CA ARG A 64 -19.41 2.01 0.91
C ARG A 64 -17.97 2.38 0.60
N ILE A 65 -17.49 3.50 1.14
CA ILE A 65 -16.09 3.93 0.95
C ILE A 65 -15.14 2.94 1.63
N ALA A 66 -15.41 2.54 2.88
CA ALA A 66 -14.59 1.57 3.60
C ALA A 66 -14.46 0.25 2.85
N GLU A 67 -15.57 -0.27 2.32
CA GLU A 67 -15.59 -1.53 1.58
C GLU A 67 -14.78 -1.47 0.28
N VAL A 68 -14.96 -0.43 -0.54
CA VAL A 68 -14.18 -0.28 -1.78
C VAL A 68 -12.70 0.00 -1.48
N THR A 69 -12.43 0.77 -0.43
CA THR A 69 -11.04 1.04 0.02
C THR A 69 -10.33 -0.25 0.41
N ARG A 70 -11.02 -1.17 1.10
CA ARG A 70 -10.49 -2.50 1.45
C ARG A 70 -10.16 -3.33 0.20
N GLN A 71 -11.04 -3.35 -0.80
CA GLN A 71 -10.81 -4.06 -2.06
C GLN A 71 -9.62 -3.47 -2.83
N ALA A 72 -9.56 -2.15 -2.96
CA ALA A 72 -8.46 -1.45 -3.60
C ALA A 72 -7.13 -1.69 -2.86
N HIS A 73 -7.16 -1.72 -1.53
CA HIS A 73 -5.98 -2.01 -0.70
C HIS A 73 -5.41 -3.40 -1.01
N GLN A 74 -6.25 -4.43 -1.11
CA GLN A 74 -5.84 -5.79 -1.48
C GLN A 74 -5.25 -5.85 -2.89
N LEU A 75 -5.87 -5.16 -3.87
CA LEU A 75 -5.36 -5.10 -5.24
C LEU A 75 -4.00 -4.41 -5.33
N MET A 76 -3.79 -3.31 -4.59
CA MET A 76 -2.50 -2.62 -4.57
C MET A 76 -1.41 -3.44 -3.88
N GLU A 77 -1.73 -4.17 -2.81
CA GLU A 77 -0.77 -5.10 -2.19
C GLU A 77 -0.39 -6.24 -3.13
N GLN A 78 -1.36 -6.78 -3.88
CA GLN A 78 -1.08 -7.80 -4.89
C GLN A 78 -0.23 -7.23 -6.04
N CYS A 79 -0.52 -6.02 -6.50
CA CYS A 79 0.29 -5.34 -7.51
C CYS A 79 1.74 -5.14 -7.03
N LEU A 80 1.96 -4.70 -5.78
CA LEU A 80 3.30 -4.58 -5.22
C LEU A 80 4.03 -5.93 -5.22
N ASP A 81 3.32 -6.98 -4.78
CA ASP A 81 3.85 -8.34 -4.74
C ASP A 81 4.35 -8.82 -6.10
N GLU A 82 3.54 -8.65 -7.14
CA GLU A 82 3.86 -8.99 -8.52
C GLU A 82 5.03 -8.18 -9.06
N VAL A 83 5.07 -6.87 -8.77
CA VAL A 83 6.18 -6.00 -9.16
C VAL A 83 7.50 -6.47 -8.54
N LEU A 84 7.50 -6.82 -7.26
CA LEU A 84 8.70 -7.37 -6.60
C LEU A 84 9.15 -8.69 -7.24
N VAL A 85 8.20 -9.54 -7.67
CA VAL A 85 8.51 -10.79 -8.38
C VAL A 85 9.07 -10.53 -9.78
N LEU A 86 8.46 -9.63 -10.55
CA LEU A 86 8.90 -9.27 -11.90
C LEU A 86 10.31 -8.68 -11.91
N GLU A 87 10.66 -7.94 -10.86
CA GLU A 87 11.98 -7.33 -10.68
C GLU A 87 13.00 -8.26 -10.01
N GLY A 88 12.58 -9.47 -9.60
CA GLY A 88 13.45 -10.47 -8.99
C GLY A 88 13.95 -10.13 -7.59
N TRP A 89 13.19 -9.37 -6.80
CA TRP A 89 13.59 -8.97 -5.44
C TRP A 89 13.83 -10.17 -4.53
N ASP A 90 14.83 -10.07 -3.65
CA ASP A 90 14.97 -10.95 -2.51
C ASP A 90 13.84 -10.63 -1.51
N ARG A 91 12.87 -11.54 -1.44
CA ARG A 91 11.65 -11.39 -0.62
C ARG A 91 11.92 -11.47 0.88
N SER A 92 13.04 -12.05 1.29
CA SER A 92 13.41 -12.18 2.70
C SER A 92 14.07 -10.92 3.24
N LYS A 93 14.84 -10.24 2.38
CA LYS A 93 15.55 -9.00 2.71
C LYS A 93 14.86 -7.74 2.23
N LEU A 94 13.90 -7.88 1.30
CA LEU A 94 13.27 -6.80 0.55
C LEU A 94 14.30 -5.94 -0.17
N GLU A 95 15.22 -6.61 -0.87
CA GLU A 95 16.31 -5.97 -1.62
C GLU A 95 16.19 -6.29 -3.12
N MET A 96 16.46 -5.31 -3.97
CA MET A 96 16.50 -5.54 -5.42
C MET A 96 17.84 -6.22 -5.80
N PRO A 97 17.85 -7.21 -6.72
CA PRO A 97 19.05 -7.98 -6.97
C PRO A 97 20.12 -7.15 -7.71
N THR A 98 21.39 -7.48 -7.49
CA THR A 98 22.53 -6.77 -8.09
C THR A 98 22.61 -6.93 -9.61
N ASN A 99 21.98 -7.96 -10.17
CA ASN A 99 21.86 -8.19 -11.61
C ASN A 99 20.56 -7.61 -12.20
N SER A 100 19.86 -6.74 -11.47
CA SER A 100 18.64 -6.08 -11.95
C SER A 100 18.90 -5.30 -13.24
N THR A 101 17.93 -5.31 -14.15
CA THR A 101 17.94 -4.49 -15.36
C THR A 101 17.77 -2.99 -15.06
N ARG A 102 17.42 -2.63 -13.81
CA ARG A 102 17.28 -1.23 -13.40
C ARG A 102 18.63 -0.57 -13.18
N LYS A 103 18.74 0.64 -13.71
CA LYS A 103 19.89 1.51 -13.44
C LYS A 103 19.82 2.01 -12.01
N ARG A 104 20.88 1.80 -11.25
CA ARG A 104 21.10 2.48 -9.97
C ARG A 104 21.33 3.96 -10.23
N ILE A 105 20.87 4.80 -9.33
CA ILE A 105 21.24 6.22 -9.33
C ILE A 105 22.68 6.29 -8.81
N GLU A 106 23.61 6.66 -9.67
CA GLU A 106 24.99 6.98 -9.27
C GLU A 106 25.00 8.41 -8.75
N ASN A 107 25.26 8.60 -7.46
CA ASN A 107 25.49 9.93 -6.91
C ASN A 107 26.88 10.40 -7.39
N HIS A 108 26.92 11.48 -8.16
CA HIS A 108 28.14 12.26 -8.44
C HIS A 108 28.41 13.25 -7.31
#